data_AF-A0A7R9PBB0-F1
#
_entry.id   AF-A0A7R9PBB0-F1
#
_cell.length_a   1.000
_cell.length_b   1.000
_cell.length_c   1.000
_cell.angle_alpha   90.00
_cell.angle_beta   90.00
_cell.angle_gamma   90.00
#
_symmetry.space_group_name_H-M   'P 1'
#
loop_
_entity.id
_entity.type
_entity.pdbx_description
1 polymer ?
#
loop_
_entity_poly.entity_id
_entity_poly.type
_entity_poly.pdbx_seq_one_letter_code
_entity_poly.pdbx_strand_id
1 'polypeptide(L)'
;MSQPTKQSYTPVIAHGSPQWIELELPSSVLVDSFTMQFQGGFTGKDCEVVLKTQTDPLGKSEPFYPEDVNSEVALRVSHSSLMSSDRMKPGWGDWAVTINFL
;
A
#
# COMPACT_ATOMS: atom_id res chain seq x y z
N MET A 1 -3.99 -23.61 9.95
CA MET A 1 -4.14 -22.80 8.72
C MET A 1 -4.88 -21.53 9.10
N SER A 2 -4.19 -20.41 9.25
CA SER A 2 -4.82 -19.10 9.47
C SER A 2 -5.37 -18.59 8.14
N GLN A 3 -6.64 -18.18 8.11
CA GLN A 3 -7.24 -17.55 6.93
C GLN A 3 -6.55 -16.20 6.65
N PRO A 4 -6.35 -15.81 5.39
CA PRO A 4 -5.89 -14.47 5.07
C PRO A 4 -6.95 -13.45 5.51
N THR A 5 -6.55 -12.53 6.38
CA THR A 5 -7.43 -11.49 6.91
C THR A 5 -7.64 -10.44 5.81
N LYS A 6 -8.85 -10.36 5.25
CA LYS A 6 -9.21 -9.24 4.36
C LYS A 6 -9.47 -8.00 5.22
N GLN A 7 -8.71 -6.94 5.02
CA GLN A 7 -8.87 -5.67 5.73
C GLN A 7 -9.11 -4.53 4.72
N SER A 8 -10.14 -3.74 4.97
CA SER A 8 -10.52 -2.60 4.12
C SER A 8 -10.03 -1.30 4.75
N TYR A 9 -9.50 -0.40 3.94
CA TYR A 9 -8.99 0.90 4.36
C TYR A 9 -9.59 2.02 3.50
N THR A 10 -9.89 3.16 4.11
CA THR A 10 -10.29 4.39 3.40
C THR A 10 -9.12 5.38 3.50
N PRO A 11 -8.42 5.68 2.40
CA PRO A 11 -7.22 6.51 2.48
C PRO A 11 -7.54 8.00 2.53
N VAL A 12 -6.64 8.78 3.12
CA VAL A 12 -6.61 10.24 2.98
C VAL A 12 -5.97 10.58 1.63
N ILE A 13 -6.70 11.27 0.75
CA ILE A 13 -6.20 11.64 -0.58
C ILE A 13 -5.62 13.06 -0.51
N ALA A 14 -4.35 13.23 -0.88
CA ALA A 14 -3.74 14.55 -1.06
C ALA A 14 -4.15 15.17 -2.41
N HIS A 15 -4.41 16.48 -2.45
CA HIS A 15 -4.69 17.20 -3.70
C HIS A 15 -3.39 17.73 -4.34
N GLY A 16 -3.21 17.51 -5.65
CA GLY A 16 -2.05 17.96 -6.45
C GLY A 16 -1.01 16.86 -6.72
N SER A 17 -0.17 17.01 -7.75
CA SER A 17 0.86 16.02 -8.10
C SER A 17 2.17 16.26 -7.33
N PRO A 18 2.87 15.21 -6.86
CA PRO A 18 2.45 13.80 -6.85
C PRO A 18 1.39 13.50 -5.77
N GLN A 19 0.49 12.55 -6.05
CA GLN A 19 -0.50 12.08 -5.07
C GLN A 19 -0.04 10.74 -4.50
N TRP A 20 -0.24 10.53 -3.20
CA TRP A 20 -0.03 9.22 -2.60
C TRP A 20 -1.14 8.87 -1.62
N ILE A 21 -1.37 7.56 -1.51
CA ILE A 21 -2.19 6.94 -0.48
C ILE A 21 -1.25 6.25 0.49
N GLU A 22 -1.35 6.58 1.78
CA GLU A 22 -0.64 5.86 2.83
C GLU A 22 -1.62 5.05 3.68
N LEU A 23 -1.35 3.75 3.82
CA LEU A 23 -2.15 2.83 4.62
C LEU A 23 -1.33 2.40 5.84
N GLU A 24 -1.81 2.77 7.03
CA GLU A 24 -1.26 2.25 8.28
C GLU A 24 -1.85 0.88 8.60
N LEU A 25 -1.01 -0.12 8.79
CA LEU A 25 -1.44 -1.47 9.14
C LEU A 25 -1.56 -1.60 10.68
N PRO A 26 -2.60 -2.26 11.20
CA PRO A 26 -2.86 -2.29 12.66
C PRO A 26 -1.83 -3.13 13.44
N SER A 27 -1.08 -3.98 12.75
CA SER A 27 -0.12 -4.90 13.34
C SER A 27 0.87 -5.36 12.29
N SER A 28 1.85 -6.14 12.77
CA SER A 28 2.74 -6.88 11.89
C SER A 28 1.96 -7.84 11.00
N VAL A 29 2.08 -7.66 9.68
CA VAL A 29 1.48 -8.57 8.70
C VAL A 29 2.49 -8.88 7.60
N LEU A 30 2.37 -10.10 7.06
CA LEU A 30 3.01 -10.46 5.81
C LEU A 30 2.06 -10.04 4.68
N VAL A 31 2.57 -9.24 3.75
CA VAL A 31 1.80 -8.79 2.59
C VAL A 31 2.20 -9.60 1.37
N ASP A 32 1.25 -10.36 0.82
CA ASP A 32 1.43 -11.10 -0.44
C ASP A 32 0.79 -10.38 -1.64
N SER A 33 -0.31 -9.65 -1.42
CA SER A 33 -1.04 -8.96 -2.47
C SER A 33 -1.93 -7.84 -1.95
N PHE A 34 -2.28 -6.92 -2.83
CA PHE A 34 -3.29 -5.89 -2.63
C PHE A 34 -4.34 -5.91 -3.72
N THR A 35 -5.50 -5.35 -3.42
CA THR A 35 -6.55 -5.10 -4.40
C THR A 35 -7.00 -3.65 -4.29
N MET A 36 -7.10 -2.97 -5.43
CA MET A 36 -7.57 -1.59 -5.51
C MET A 36 -8.65 -1.48 -6.57
N GLN A 37 -9.61 -0.57 -6.36
CA GLN A 37 -10.58 -0.20 -7.37
C GLN A 37 -10.67 1.32 -7.45
N PHE A 38 -10.50 1.85 -8.65
CA PHE A 38 -10.76 3.26 -8.94
C PHE A 38 -12.24 3.45 -9.25
N GLN A 39 -12.88 4.49 -8.72
CA GLN A 39 -14.30 4.76 -8.99
C GLN A 39 -14.56 5.41 -10.36
N GLY A 40 -13.54 5.54 -11.21
CA GLY A 40 -13.61 6.09 -12.56
C GLY A 40 -13.34 7.59 -12.64
N GLY A 41 -12.84 8.06 -13.79
CA GLY A 41 -12.61 9.49 -14.07
C GLY A 41 -11.24 10.02 -13.61
N PHE A 42 -10.47 9.19 -12.91
CA PHE A 42 -9.06 9.41 -12.60
C PHE A 42 -8.37 8.06 -12.37
N THR A 43 -7.30 7.81 -13.12
CA THR A 43 -6.44 6.63 -12.96
C THR A 43 -5.01 7.12 -13.18
N GLY A 44 -4.13 6.83 -12.21
CA GLY A 44 -2.70 7.10 -12.38
C GLY A 44 -2.17 6.21 -13.50
N LYS A 45 -1.42 6.78 -14.44
CA LYS A 45 -0.88 6.00 -15.57
C LYS A 45 0.34 5.21 -15.13
N ASP A 46 1.22 5.87 -14.39
CA ASP A 46 2.42 5.29 -13.81
C ASP A 46 2.23 5.27 -12.29
N CYS A 47 1.96 4.11 -11.73
CA CYS A 47 1.77 3.96 -10.29
C CYS A 47 2.83 3.04 -9.68
N GLU A 48 3.03 3.19 -8.38
CA GLU A 48 4.01 2.40 -7.65
C GLU A 48 3.49 2.07 -6.25
N VAL A 49 3.65 0.81 -5.82
CA VAL A 49 3.40 0.39 -4.43
C VAL A 49 4.73 0.26 -3.70
N VAL A 50 4.90 1.07 -2.66
CA VAL A 50 6.06 1.06 -1.78
C VAL A 50 5.69 0.42 -0.45
N LEU A 51 6.38 -0.67 -0.11
CA LEU A 51 6.28 -1.33 1.19
C LEU A 51 7.40 -0.86 2.11
N LYS A 52 7.07 -0.04 3.12
CA LYS A 52 8.05 0.51 4.05
C LYS A 52 7.97 -0.17 5.41
N THR A 53 9.13 -0.39 6.01
CA THR A 53 9.23 -0.81 7.42
C THR A 53 10.15 0.15 8.15
N GLN A 54 10.10 0.20 9.49
CA GLN A 54 11.04 1.04 10.25
C GLN A 54 12.51 0.69 9.97
N THR A 55 12.81 -0.60 9.73
CA THR A 55 14.17 -1.08 9.41
C THR A 55 14.55 -0.90 7.93
N ASP A 56 13.55 -0.65 7.07
CA ASP A 56 13.71 -0.42 5.63
C ASP A 56 12.79 0.74 5.21
N PRO A 57 13.21 1.99 5.50
CA PRO A 57 12.40 3.18 5.26
C PRO A 57 12.31 3.57 3.78
N LEU A 58 13.24 3.08 2.95
CA LEU A 58 13.16 3.22 1.50
C LEU A 58 12.12 2.26 0.92
N GLY A 59 12.02 1.07 1.51
CA GLY A 59 11.00 0.11 1.20
C GLY A 59 11.20 -0.58 -0.14
N LYS A 60 10.31 -1.53 -0.43
CA LYS A 60 10.32 -2.27 -1.70
C LYS A 60 9.37 -1.66 -2.72
N SER A 61 9.96 -1.42 -3.89
CA SER A 61 9.44 -0.94 -5.17
C SER A 61 8.65 -1.92 -6.05
N GLU A 62 7.35 -1.77 -6.31
CA GLU A 62 6.67 -2.54 -7.36
C GLU A 62 5.77 -1.62 -8.23
N PRO A 63 6.09 -1.44 -9.52
CA PRO A 63 5.29 -0.60 -10.41
C PRO A 63 3.98 -1.31 -10.81
N PHE A 64 2.93 -0.53 -11.06
CA PHE A 64 1.69 -1.01 -11.64
C PHE A 64 0.98 0.03 -12.51
N TYR A 65 0.14 -0.44 -13.42
CA TYR A 65 -0.47 0.35 -14.48
C TYR A 65 -1.97 0.06 -14.52
N PRO A 66 -2.79 0.76 -13.70
CA PRO A 66 -4.22 0.52 -13.65
C PRO A 66 -4.91 1.05 -14.91
N GLU A 67 -5.98 0.37 -15.32
CA GLU A 67 -6.87 0.83 -16.38
C GLU A 67 -8.06 1.59 -15.76
N ASP A 68 -8.53 2.64 -16.43
CA ASP A 68 -9.69 3.44 -16.00
C ASP A 68 -11.02 2.75 -16.36
N VAL A 69 -11.24 1.56 -15.80
CA VAL A 69 -12.36 0.68 -16.16
C VAL A 69 -13.26 0.30 -14.97
N ASN A 70 -13.15 1.04 -13.86
CA ASN A 70 -13.93 0.81 -12.63
C ASN A 70 -13.97 -0.67 -12.20
N SER A 71 -12.81 -1.32 -12.22
CA SER A 71 -12.65 -2.73 -11.89
C SER A 71 -11.57 -2.92 -10.82
N GLU A 72 -11.67 -4.02 -10.07
CA GLU A 72 -10.65 -4.41 -9.11
C GLU A 72 -9.36 -4.79 -9.83
N VAL A 73 -8.24 -4.17 -9.44
CA VAL A 73 -6.89 -4.49 -9.88
C VAL A 73 -6.19 -5.20 -8.72
N ALA A 74 -5.79 -6.45 -8.95
CA ALA A 74 -5.01 -7.23 -7.99
C ALA A 74 -3.51 -7.12 -8.28
N LEU A 75 -2.73 -6.73 -7.28
CA LEU A 75 -1.28 -6.58 -7.36
C LEU A 75 -0.64 -7.60 -6.44
N ARG A 76 0.21 -8.47 -7.00
CA ARG A 76 1.03 -9.37 -6.20
C ARG A 76 2.34 -8.68 -5.86
N VAL A 77 2.74 -8.77 -4.61
CA VAL A 77 4.04 -8.26 -4.17
C VAL A 77 5.05 -9.39 -4.35
N SER A 78 6.08 -9.16 -5.17
CA SER A 78 7.12 -10.16 -5.46
C SER A 78 7.94 -10.55 -4.21
N HIS A 79 7.94 -9.68 -3.19
CA HIS A 79 8.73 -9.84 -1.99
C HIS A 79 7.85 -9.67 -0.74
N SER A 80 7.48 -10.78 -0.12
CA SER A 80 6.81 -10.77 1.18
C SER A 80 7.77 -10.23 2.24
N SER A 81 7.49 -9.06 2.82
CA SER A 81 8.26 -8.49 3.92
C SER A 81 7.50 -8.64 5.24
N LEU A 82 8.16 -9.20 6.26
CA LEU A 82 7.67 -9.21 7.63
C LEU A 82 7.78 -7.79 8.21
N MET A 83 6.65 -7.13 8.39
CA MET A 83 6.59 -5.77 8.93
C MET A 83 6.48 -5.88 10.46
N SER A 84 7.55 -5.89 11.28
CA SER A 84 7.49 -6.35 12.71
C SER A 84 7.68 -5.28 13.80
N SER A 85 6.84 -5.30 14.86
CA SER A 85 6.61 -4.28 15.92
C SER A 85 7.69 -4.03 16.98
N ASP A 86 8.83 -4.71 16.95
CA ASP A 86 9.69 -4.83 18.14
C ASP A 86 10.57 -3.62 18.55
N ARG A 87 10.35 -2.37 18.06
CA ARG A 87 11.08 -1.19 18.60
C ARG A 87 10.36 0.16 18.45
N MET A 88 9.89 0.70 19.58
CA MET A 88 9.00 1.88 19.65
C MET A 88 9.68 3.26 19.63
N LYS A 89 9.02 4.22 18.95
CA LYS A 89 8.71 5.56 19.49
C LYS A 89 7.20 5.83 19.33
N PRO A 90 6.50 6.36 20.34
CA PRO A 90 5.06 6.59 20.26
C PRO A 90 4.72 7.75 19.30
N GLY A 91 3.75 7.54 18.41
CA GLY A 91 3.06 8.61 17.67
C GLY A 91 3.14 8.58 16.14
N TRP A 92 3.75 7.57 15.52
CA TRP A 92 3.72 7.33 14.07
C TRP A 92 3.22 5.91 13.83
N GLY A 93 2.36 5.67 12.82
CA GLY A 93 1.95 4.32 12.46
C GLY A 93 3.16 3.45 12.15
N ASP A 94 3.18 2.25 12.73
CA ASP A 94 4.37 1.39 12.72
C ASP A 94 4.70 0.81 11.32
N TRP A 95 3.73 0.76 10.40
CA TRP A 95 3.85 0.15 9.06
C TRP A 95 3.07 0.97 8.06
N ALA A 96 3.68 1.27 6.91
CA ALA A 96 3.04 2.02 5.85
C ALA A 96 3.14 1.27 4.53
N VAL A 97 1.99 1.10 3.87
CA VAL A 97 1.94 0.88 2.43
C VAL A 97 1.72 2.23 1.81
N THR A 98 2.68 2.73 1.05
CA THR A 98 2.52 3.95 0.26
C THR A 98 2.21 3.57 -1.17
N ILE A 99 1.18 4.15 -1.77
CA ILE A 99 0.85 3.99 -3.18
C ILE A 99 1.00 5.34 -3.85
N ASN A 100 1.96 5.45 -4.76
CA ASN A 100 2.25 6.67 -5.50
C ASN A 100 1.49 6.66 -6.82
N PHE A 101 0.84 7.78 -7.15
CA PHE A 101 0.27 8.08 -8.46
C PHE A 101 1.12 9.18 -9.08
N LEU A 102 1.95 8.81 -10.06
CA LEU A 102 2.89 9.71 -10.74
C LEU A 102 2.24 10.46 -11.91
#